data_AF-A0A9E1IME1-F1
#
_entry.id   AF-A0A9E1IME1-F1
#
_cell.length_a   1.000
_cell.length_b   1.000
_cell.length_c   1.000
_cell.angle_alpha   90.00
_cell.angle_beta   90.00
_cell.angle_gamma   90.00
#
_symmetry.space_group_name_H-M   'P 1'
#
loop_
_entity.id
_entity.type
_entity.pdbx_description
1 polymer ?
#
loop_
_entity_poly.entity_id
_entity_poly.type
_entity_poly.pdbx_seq_one_letter_code
_entity_poly.pdbx_strand_id
1 'polypeptide(L)'
;QTGCPADLVGYVDNADDCDDSSSSITVEVTWYHDNDGDSFGDALASLGDCPGDMPSDYVDNSDDCDDANVGVTVAVLWFFDSDSDGYGDPGVSQVACPAEQAGYVDNNSDCDDTASQIGLEERWYFDGDGDGFGDPEKSKTACVEDMPGKYINNSLDCDDETATVGPEETWYFDGDGDGYGDGEVVQTTCPADMPSEYIENASDCDDSDALLGPKQKWYTDGDEDGLGDENSWVRRCSHPQYPTALNGNDCDDGNPTIGEESLLYYDGDGDGYGDPTISGVSCPEEGWVENGLDCSDSDSKLNPDTPWYRDKDADGWGKRFDGFMCEGAADASLLAGDCNDSDDAIYPGANEVCDDKDNDCDDAIDADDDDIDTSTMTTWYFDGDSDGFGASANPVLACHQPDGGSYILLDGDCDDGDPLNSPGGWEFCDGQDNDCDDEIDDGWDYHIWLRDRDGDGYGADFDDEDDDSLFDCAGPDGFEPADKG
;
A
#
# COMPACT_ATOMS: atom_id res chain seq x y z
N GLN A 1 162.44 10.94 13.36
CA GLN A 1 161.91 12.30 13.13
C GLN A 1 160.39 12.21 13.09
N THR A 2 159.75 13.21 13.70
CA THR A 2 158.30 13.48 13.83
C THR A 2 157.45 12.42 14.54
N GLY A 3 157.15 12.66 15.81
CA GLY A 3 156.08 12.02 16.58
C GLY A 3 155.27 13.09 17.31
N CYS A 4 153.95 12.91 17.34
CA CYS A 4 152.97 13.53 18.24
C CYS A 4 151.72 12.61 18.28
N PRO A 5 150.87 12.69 19.32
CA PRO A 5 150.73 11.63 20.32
C PRO A 5 149.35 10.94 20.30
N ALA A 6 149.22 9.92 21.15
CA ALA A 6 148.03 9.10 21.34
C ALA A 6 146.94 9.76 22.21
N ASP A 7 145.70 9.30 21.95
CA ASP A 7 144.49 9.24 22.77
C ASP A 7 143.74 10.52 23.19
N LEU A 8 142.61 10.75 22.51
CA LEU A 8 141.35 11.22 23.10
C LEU A 8 140.21 10.39 22.48
N VAL A 9 139.63 9.49 23.27
CA VAL A 9 138.41 8.73 22.92
C VAL A 9 137.24 9.49 23.53
N GLY A 10 136.25 9.90 22.72
CA GLY A 10 134.99 10.49 23.20
C GLY A 10 134.61 11.89 22.67
N TYR A 11 135.24 12.43 21.63
CA TYR A 11 134.86 13.72 21.03
C TYR A 11 134.71 13.58 19.50
N VAL A 12 133.62 14.11 18.93
CA VAL A 12 133.36 14.23 17.48
C VAL A 12 133.54 15.69 17.02
N ASP A 13 133.83 15.92 15.74
CA ASP A 13 134.24 17.21 15.18
C ASP A 13 133.10 18.04 14.55
N ASN A 14 131.85 17.67 14.80
CA ASN A 14 130.64 18.39 14.40
C ASN A 14 129.76 18.72 15.62
N ALA A 15 129.07 19.86 15.57
CA ALA A 15 128.18 20.33 16.65
C ALA A 15 126.77 19.69 16.56
N ASP A 16 126.67 18.51 15.93
CA ASP A 16 125.40 17.79 15.71
C ASP A 16 125.13 16.79 16.85
N ASP A 17 126.05 16.64 17.79
CA ASP A 17 125.86 15.89 19.02
C ASP A 17 125.15 16.78 20.03
N CYS A 18 123.93 16.39 20.38
CA CYS A 18 123.06 17.20 21.20
C CYS A 18 123.22 16.84 22.70
N ASP A 19 123.77 15.66 23.02
CA ASP A 19 124.14 15.26 24.38
C ASP A 19 125.54 14.60 24.41
N ASP A 20 126.54 15.37 24.85
CA ASP A 20 127.95 14.96 25.03
C ASP A 20 128.14 13.70 25.92
N SER A 21 127.11 13.26 26.64
CA SER A 21 127.13 12.07 27.49
C SER A 21 126.57 10.80 26.83
N SER A 22 125.95 10.89 25.65
CA SER A 22 125.22 9.80 25.00
C SER A 22 125.43 9.76 23.47
N SER A 23 126.19 8.78 22.99
CA SER A 23 126.47 8.61 21.55
C SER A 23 125.26 8.22 20.68
N SER A 24 124.06 8.17 21.25
CA SER A 24 122.81 7.78 20.57
C SER A 24 121.83 8.94 20.35
N ILE A 25 122.12 10.14 20.87
CA ILE A 25 121.24 11.31 20.75
C ILE A 25 121.87 12.29 19.77
N THR A 26 121.51 12.18 18.50
CA THR A 26 122.25 12.84 17.41
C THR A 26 121.42 13.83 16.57
N VAL A 27 120.17 14.14 16.97
CA VAL A 27 119.27 15.03 16.21
C VAL A 27 118.32 15.75 17.18
N GLU A 28 118.12 17.06 17.01
CA GLU A 28 117.09 17.85 17.69
C GLU A 28 115.68 17.37 17.31
N VAL A 29 114.75 17.35 18.27
CA VAL A 29 113.32 17.14 18.07
C VAL A 29 112.56 18.43 18.32
N THR A 30 111.42 18.58 17.65
CA THR A 30 110.52 19.73 17.86
C THR A 30 109.50 19.36 18.92
N TRP A 31 109.48 20.13 20.00
CA TRP A 31 108.45 20.12 21.02
C TRP A 31 107.47 21.28 20.78
N TYR A 32 106.19 21.08 21.08
CA TYR A 32 105.13 22.09 20.93
C TYR A 32 104.61 22.48 22.30
N HIS A 33 104.43 23.77 22.55
CA HIS A 33 103.98 24.30 23.82
C HIS A 33 102.56 23.80 24.11
N ASP A 34 102.34 23.33 25.34
CA ASP A 34 101.05 22.87 25.87
C ASP A 34 100.72 23.79 27.06
N ASN A 35 100.06 24.90 26.75
CA ASN A 35 99.80 25.98 27.70
C ASN A 35 98.61 25.68 28.62
N ASP A 36 97.64 24.87 28.16
CA ASP A 36 96.43 24.55 28.92
C ASP A 36 96.48 23.20 29.64
N GLY A 37 97.47 22.36 29.34
CA GLY A 37 97.81 21.13 30.02
C GLY A 37 97.00 19.91 29.58
N ASP A 38 96.47 19.90 28.35
CA ASP A 38 95.66 18.80 27.82
C ASP A 38 96.45 17.70 27.10
N SER A 39 97.77 17.86 27.02
CA SER A 39 98.72 16.97 26.33
C SER A 39 98.73 17.06 24.79
N PHE A 40 98.11 18.09 24.21
CA PHE A 40 98.24 18.47 22.81
C PHE A 40 98.98 19.81 22.69
N GLY A 41 99.72 19.99 21.60
CA GLY A 41 100.62 21.15 21.48
C GLY A 41 100.28 22.09 20.33
N ASP A 42 100.52 23.39 20.52
CA ASP A 42 100.32 24.41 19.48
C ASP A 42 101.38 24.34 18.39
N ALA A 43 100.97 24.04 17.16
CA ALA A 43 101.83 24.03 15.98
C ALA A 43 102.57 25.37 15.74
N LEU A 44 102.03 26.49 16.21
CA LEU A 44 102.61 27.83 16.09
C LEU A 44 103.61 28.17 17.20
N ALA A 45 103.62 27.42 18.30
CA ALA A 45 104.51 27.62 19.45
C ALA A 45 105.42 26.41 19.65
N SER A 46 106.45 26.28 18.82
CA SER A 46 107.40 25.17 18.87
C SER A 46 108.80 25.57 19.34
N LEU A 47 109.51 24.61 19.95
CA LEU A 47 110.89 24.70 20.41
C LEU A 47 111.67 23.47 19.91
N GLY A 48 112.81 23.69 19.26
CA GLY A 48 113.75 22.61 18.95
C GLY A 48 114.69 22.37 20.14
N ASP A 49 114.79 21.13 20.61
CA ASP A 49 115.72 20.73 21.67
C ASP A 49 116.09 19.24 21.58
N CYS A 50 116.97 18.77 22.46
CA CYS A 50 117.41 17.39 22.53
C CYS A 50 116.29 16.40 22.90
N PRO A 51 116.30 15.18 22.31
CA PRO A 51 115.49 14.06 22.77
C PRO A 51 115.82 13.71 24.23
N GLY A 52 114.97 14.14 25.17
CA GLY A 52 115.14 13.91 26.61
C GLY A 52 115.08 15.18 27.47
N ASP A 53 115.25 16.35 26.84
CA ASP A 53 115.22 17.68 27.49
C ASP A 53 113.90 18.43 27.23
N MET A 54 112.79 17.70 27.05
CA MET A 54 111.46 18.30 26.88
C MET A 54 111.13 19.19 28.09
N PRO A 55 110.88 20.50 27.88
CA PRO A 55 110.41 21.36 28.95
C PRO A 55 109.05 20.88 29.49
N SER A 56 108.73 21.20 30.75
CA SER A 56 107.54 20.65 31.43
C SER A 56 106.20 21.03 30.79
N ASP A 57 106.18 22.09 30.00
CA ASP A 57 104.96 22.71 29.46
C ASP A 57 104.94 22.54 27.91
N TYR A 58 105.51 21.45 27.42
CA TYR A 58 105.60 21.11 25.99
C TYR A 58 105.30 19.61 25.77
N VAL A 59 104.83 19.26 24.56
CA VAL A 59 104.51 17.89 24.09
C VAL A 59 105.08 17.59 22.71
N ASP A 60 105.00 16.34 22.25
CA ASP A 60 105.57 15.85 20.98
C ASP A 60 104.61 15.90 19.77
N ASN A 61 103.38 16.40 19.94
CA ASN A 61 102.40 16.55 18.88
C ASN A 61 102.02 18.02 18.66
N SER A 62 101.50 18.33 17.47
CA SER A 62 101.09 19.67 17.07
C SER A 62 99.59 19.75 16.81
N ASP A 63 98.81 18.94 17.52
CA ASP A 63 97.40 18.72 17.18
C ASP A 63 96.47 19.74 17.85
N ASP A 64 96.96 20.50 18.84
CA ASP A 64 96.14 21.49 19.54
C ASP A 64 95.89 22.71 18.65
N CYS A 65 94.60 22.99 18.45
CA CYS A 65 94.16 24.10 17.63
C CYS A 65 93.77 25.32 18.48
N ASP A 66 93.58 25.17 19.80
CA ASP A 66 93.29 26.22 20.77
C ASP A 66 94.02 25.98 22.10
N ASP A 67 95.31 26.31 22.12
CA ASP A 67 96.28 26.20 23.25
C ASP A 67 95.94 27.12 24.45
N ALA A 68 94.67 27.48 24.61
CA ALA A 68 94.14 28.17 25.78
C ALA A 68 92.99 27.40 26.42
N ASN A 69 92.55 26.26 25.86
CA ASN A 69 91.35 25.54 26.26
C ASN A 69 91.51 24.01 26.21
N VAL A 70 91.70 23.42 27.40
CA VAL A 70 91.99 22.00 27.71
C VAL A 70 91.01 20.95 27.12
N GLY A 71 89.93 21.38 26.46
CA GLY A 71 88.92 20.52 25.86
C GLY A 71 88.84 20.60 24.34
N VAL A 72 89.70 21.35 23.66
CA VAL A 72 89.55 21.73 22.25
C VAL A 72 90.79 21.34 21.45
N THR A 73 90.96 20.04 21.24
CA THR A 73 92.24 19.48 20.79
C THR A 73 92.33 19.20 19.28
N VAL A 74 91.25 19.39 18.52
CA VAL A 74 91.20 19.08 17.07
C VAL A 74 90.23 20.03 16.39
N ALA A 75 90.64 20.62 15.26
CA ALA A 75 89.73 21.40 14.42
C ALA A 75 88.74 20.49 13.68
N VAL A 76 87.46 20.88 13.66
CA VAL A 76 86.37 20.18 12.95
C VAL A 76 85.88 21.01 11.76
N LEU A 77 85.15 20.36 10.86
CA LEU A 77 84.56 21.02 9.70
C LEU A 77 83.23 21.65 10.10
N TRP A 78 83.09 22.94 9.80
CA TRP A 78 81.90 23.76 10.03
C TRP A 78 81.33 24.21 8.69
N PHE A 79 80.01 24.28 8.55
CA PHE A 79 79.30 24.66 7.34
C PHE A 79 78.55 25.97 7.57
N PHE A 80 78.58 26.90 6.60
CA PHE A 80 77.97 28.21 6.77
C PHE A 80 76.46 28.06 6.87
N ASP A 81 75.86 28.79 7.81
CA ASP A 81 74.42 28.85 8.07
C ASP A 81 74.01 30.32 7.93
N SER A 82 73.70 30.68 6.69
CA SER A 82 73.44 32.05 6.22
C SER A 82 72.06 32.54 6.63
N ASP A 83 71.07 31.65 6.71
CA ASP A 83 69.70 32.00 7.08
C ASP A 83 69.34 31.70 8.55
N SER A 84 70.27 31.08 9.28
CA SER A 84 70.22 30.78 10.71
C SER A 84 69.15 29.76 11.12
N ASP A 85 68.86 28.78 10.26
CA ASP A 85 67.89 27.73 10.54
C ASP A 85 68.48 26.49 11.27
N GLY A 86 69.80 26.43 11.37
CA GLY A 86 70.53 25.36 12.05
C GLY A 86 71.06 24.25 11.14
N TYR A 87 70.83 24.33 9.83
CA TYR A 87 71.45 23.48 8.83
C TYR A 87 72.54 24.25 8.08
N GLY A 88 73.60 23.56 7.64
CA GLY A 88 74.76 24.21 7.01
C GLY A 88 74.94 23.85 5.55
N ASP A 89 75.40 24.82 4.73
CA ASP A 89 75.66 24.66 3.29
C ASP A 89 76.83 23.69 3.02
N PRO A 90 76.61 22.51 2.41
CA PRO A 90 77.67 21.59 2.04
C PRO A 90 78.70 22.17 1.05
N GLY A 91 78.35 23.22 0.30
CA GLY A 91 79.20 23.96 -0.61
C GLY A 91 80.12 25.00 0.05
N VAL A 92 79.82 25.44 1.27
CA VAL A 92 80.59 26.46 2.00
C VAL A 92 80.99 25.94 3.38
N SER A 93 82.24 25.48 3.48
CA SER A 93 82.79 24.95 4.73
C SER A 93 84.11 25.61 5.14
N GLN A 94 84.37 25.57 6.45
CA GLN A 94 85.63 26.01 7.04
C GLN A 94 86.11 25.01 8.10
N VAL A 95 87.43 24.91 8.26
CA VAL A 95 88.04 24.12 9.34
C VAL A 95 88.37 25.08 10.47
N ALA A 96 87.80 24.85 11.65
CA ALA A 96 88.01 25.68 12.82
C ALA A 96 87.89 24.85 14.10
N CYS A 97 88.44 25.37 15.19
CA CYS A 97 88.34 24.72 16.49
C CYS A 97 86.87 24.63 16.95
N PRO A 98 86.49 23.58 17.71
CA PRO A 98 85.14 23.29 18.21
C PRO A 98 84.41 24.38 19.04
N ALA A 99 84.93 25.60 19.14
CA ALA A 99 84.17 26.72 19.67
C ALA A 99 83.09 27.15 18.66
N GLU A 100 81.91 27.55 19.15
CA GLU A 100 80.80 28.06 18.32
C GLU A 100 81.31 29.10 17.32
N GLN A 101 81.30 28.73 16.04
CA GLN A 101 81.67 29.61 14.94
C GLN A 101 80.43 30.42 14.57
N ALA A 102 80.44 31.73 14.82
CA ALA A 102 79.28 32.57 14.53
C ALA A 102 78.87 32.48 13.05
N GLY A 103 77.65 32.02 12.79
CA GLY A 103 77.11 31.82 11.44
C GLY A 103 77.51 30.49 10.79
N TYR A 104 77.98 29.49 11.54
CA TYR A 104 78.26 28.15 11.02
C TYR A 104 77.71 27.06 11.97
N VAL A 105 77.38 25.90 11.41
CA VAL A 105 76.92 24.70 12.13
C VAL A 105 77.76 23.46 11.78
N ASP A 106 77.63 22.38 12.56
CA ASP A 106 78.43 21.16 12.45
C ASP A 106 77.82 20.07 11.54
N ASN A 107 76.74 20.41 10.83
CA ASN A 107 76.09 19.56 9.83
C ASN A 107 76.10 20.23 8.45
N ASN A 108 75.97 19.43 7.39
CA ASN A 108 76.00 19.88 6.00
C ASN A 108 74.67 19.65 5.28
N SER A 109 73.57 19.71 6.02
CA SER A 109 72.26 19.25 5.55
C SER A 109 71.42 20.34 4.91
N ASP A 110 71.93 21.57 4.76
CA ASP A 110 71.18 22.63 4.10
C ASP A 110 71.33 22.59 2.58
N CYS A 111 70.20 22.45 1.90
CA CYS A 111 70.12 22.46 0.46
C CYS A 111 70.00 23.88 -0.14
N ASP A 112 69.50 24.85 0.63
CA ASP A 112 69.32 26.25 0.23
C ASP A 112 69.57 27.19 1.41
N ASP A 113 70.83 27.62 1.51
CA ASP A 113 71.39 28.53 2.53
C ASP A 113 70.87 29.98 2.40
N THR A 114 69.71 30.20 1.76
CA THR A 114 69.08 31.51 1.65
C THR A 114 67.63 31.54 2.14
N ALA A 115 67.06 30.39 2.55
CA ALA A 115 65.66 30.25 2.93
C ALA A 115 65.44 29.32 4.14
N SER A 116 65.12 29.95 5.29
CA SER A 116 65.15 29.39 6.66
C SER A 116 64.24 28.19 7.03
N GLN A 117 63.79 27.37 6.08
CA GLN A 117 62.91 26.21 6.29
C GLN A 117 63.05 25.10 5.23
N ILE A 118 64.10 25.11 4.38
CA ILE A 118 64.25 24.15 3.26
C ILE A 118 65.50 23.23 3.47
N GLY A 119 65.96 23.08 4.71
CA GLY A 119 67.17 22.32 5.04
C GLY A 119 67.03 20.79 5.14
N LEU A 120 66.11 20.14 4.42
CA LEU A 120 66.02 18.66 4.43
C LEU A 120 65.68 18.09 3.05
N GLU A 121 66.39 17.01 2.68
CA GLU A 121 66.03 16.22 1.51
C GLU A 121 64.63 15.59 1.73
N GLU A 122 63.67 15.89 0.85
CA GLU A 122 62.36 15.25 0.86
C GLU A 122 62.36 14.01 -0.04
N ARG A 123 61.49 13.05 0.29
CA ARG A 123 61.24 11.91 -0.60
C ARG A 123 60.16 12.29 -1.61
N TRP A 124 60.54 12.30 -2.87
CA TRP A 124 59.66 12.54 -4.00
C TRP A 124 59.43 11.25 -4.77
N TYR A 125 58.25 11.09 -5.33
CA TYR A 125 57.80 9.89 -6.04
C TYR A 125 57.57 10.25 -7.50
N PHE A 126 58.04 9.41 -8.42
CA PHE A 126 57.96 9.67 -9.85
C PHE A 126 56.49 9.73 -10.29
N ASP A 127 56.16 10.73 -11.09
CA ASP A 127 54.86 10.93 -11.72
C ASP A 127 55.09 10.78 -13.24
N GLY A 128 54.89 9.56 -13.71
CA GLY A 128 55.20 9.11 -15.06
C GLY A 128 54.21 9.62 -16.11
N ASP A 129 52.95 9.73 -15.73
CA ASP A 129 51.82 10.04 -16.60
C ASP A 129 51.29 11.49 -16.45
N GLY A 130 51.67 12.18 -15.38
CA GLY A 130 51.42 13.60 -15.15
C GLY A 130 50.11 13.90 -14.41
N ASP A 131 49.53 12.97 -13.66
CA ASP A 131 48.21 13.13 -13.04
C ASP A 131 48.20 13.79 -11.66
N GLY A 132 49.37 13.91 -11.03
CA GLY A 132 49.51 14.53 -9.72
C GLY A 132 49.75 13.54 -8.57
N PHE A 133 49.75 12.24 -8.83
CA PHE A 133 50.09 11.19 -7.87
C PHE A 133 51.48 10.61 -8.19
N GLY A 134 52.19 10.16 -7.16
CA GLY A 134 53.54 9.60 -7.34
C GLY A 134 53.62 8.11 -7.03
N ASP A 135 54.38 7.37 -7.84
CA ASP A 135 54.57 5.92 -7.73
C ASP A 135 55.33 5.55 -6.45
N PRO A 136 54.71 4.81 -5.49
CA PRO A 136 55.31 4.45 -4.20
C PRO A 136 56.61 3.63 -4.33
N GLU A 137 56.77 2.88 -5.43
CA GLU A 137 57.95 2.05 -5.70
C GLU A 137 59.07 2.85 -6.39
N LYS A 138 58.79 4.02 -6.99
CA LYS A 138 59.78 4.85 -7.67
C LYS A 138 59.97 6.20 -6.96
N SER A 139 60.78 6.19 -5.90
CA SER A 139 61.14 7.43 -5.20
C SER A 139 62.58 7.89 -5.42
N LYS A 140 62.79 9.20 -5.27
CA LYS A 140 64.09 9.85 -5.15
C LYS A 140 64.07 10.79 -3.95
N THR A 141 65.18 10.81 -3.22
CA THR A 141 65.43 11.79 -2.19
C THR A 141 66.19 12.96 -2.81
N ALA A 142 65.64 14.17 -2.70
CA ALA A 142 66.23 15.38 -3.29
C ALA A 142 65.80 16.63 -2.52
N CYS A 143 66.59 17.69 -2.63
CA CYS A 143 66.24 19.02 -2.15
C CYS A 143 64.98 19.55 -2.85
N VAL A 144 64.14 20.28 -2.13
CA VAL A 144 62.84 20.77 -2.62
C VAL A 144 62.98 21.63 -3.88
N GLU A 145 64.07 22.41 -3.98
CA GLU A 145 64.33 23.28 -5.13
C GLU A 145 64.86 22.54 -6.38
N ASP A 146 65.39 21.33 -6.20
CA ASP A 146 65.95 20.49 -7.27
C ASP A 146 64.92 19.52 -7.87
N MET A 147 63.63 19.70 -7.56
CA MET A 147 62.53 18.86 -8.03
C MET A 147 62.60 18.67 -9.56
N PRO A 148 62.96 17.48 -10.06
CA PRO A 148 62.84 17.19 -11.47
C PRO A 148 61.34 17.22 -11.79
N GLY A 149 60.91 17.91 -12.86
CA GLY A 149 59.49 18.20 -13.17
C GLY A 149 58.59 16.99 -13.50
N LYS A 150 58.85 15.82 -12.91
CA LYS A 150 58.12 14.55 -12.98
C LYS A 150 58.16 13.80 -11.62
N TYR A 151 58.30 14.48 -10.50
CA TYR A 151 58.38 13.85 -9.18
C TYR A 151 57.52 14.64 -8.19
N ILE A 152 56.63 14.01 -7.43
CA ILE A 152 55.63 14.67 -6.57
C ILE A 152 55.80 14.19 -5.12
N ASN A 153 55.33 14.98 -4.15
CA ASN A 153 55.45 14.73 -2.71
C ASN A 153 54.35 13.82 -2.11
N ASN A 154 53.80 12.90 -2.90
CA ASN A 154 52.88 11.86 -2.42
C ASN A 154 53.19 10.53 -3.11
N SER A 155 52.87 9.42 -2.44
CA SER A 155 53.14 8.06 -2.90
C SER A 155 51.86 7.32 -3.25
N LEU A 156 50.89 8.02 -3.84
CA LEU A 156 49.52 7.57 -3.97
C LEU A 156 49.20 7.04 -5.37
N ASP A 157 50.17 6.98 -6.29
CA ASP A 157 49.90 6.50 -7.63
C ASP A 157 49.93 4.97 -7.69
N CYS A 158 48.81 4.40 -8.12
CA CYS A 158 48.64 2.99 -8.35
C CYS A 158 49.16 2.52 -9.72
N ASP A 159 49.16 3.39 -10.73
CA ASP A 159 49.52 3.08 -12.11
C ASP A 159 50.15 4.29 -12.81
N ASP A 160 51.48 4.37 -12.68
CA ASP A 160 52.38 5.39 -13.26
C ASP A 160 52.43 5.43 -14.81
N GLU A 161 51.59 4.63 -15.48
CA GLU A 161 51.41 4.65 -16.93
C GLU A 161 50.07 5.27 -17.38
N THR A 162 49.07 5.46 -16.48
CA THR A 162 47.72 5.92 -16.86
C THR A 162 47.13 7.02 -15.98
N ALA A 163 47.14 8.26 -16.51
CA ALA A 163 46.78 9.49 -15.79
C ALA A 163 45.31 9.63 -15.31
N THR A 164 44.52 8.58 -15.41
CA THR A 164 43.15 8.48 -14.89
C THR A 164 43.05 7.58 -13.66
N VAL A 165 44.14 6.91 -13.27
CA VAL A 165 44.19 5.95 -12.17
C VAL A 165 45.03 6.56 -11.05
N GLY A 166 44.37 7.18 -10.07
CA GLY A 166 45.04 7.80 -8.93
C GLY A 166 45.17 6.83 -7.72
N PRO A 167 44.78 7.25 -6.50
CA PRO A 167 44.94 6.44 -5.29
C PRO A 167 44.08 5.18 -5.27
N GLU A 168 44.47 4.26 -4.38
CA GLU A 168 43.62 3.13 -4.00
C GLU A 168 42.24 3.63 -3.53
N GLU A 169 41.20 2.95 -3.98
CA GLU A 169 39.80 3.19 -3.61
C GLU A 169 39.28 2.03 -2.75
N THR A 170 38.24 2.28 -1.97
CA THR A 170 37.62 1.28 -1.09
C THR A 170 36.33 0.76 -1.70
N TRP A 171 36.23 -0.57 -1.78
CA TRP A 171 35.11 -1.32 -2.34
C TRP A 171 34.50 -2.22 -1.26
N TYR A 172 33.21 -2.48 -1.37
CA TYR A 172 32.39 -3.27 -0.44
C TYR A 172 31.88 -4.51 -1.17
N PHE A 173 31.86 -5.68 -0.53
CA PHE A 173 31.44 -6.93 -1.18
C PHE A 173 29.94 -6.91 -1.50
N ASP A 174 29.57 -7.32 -2.72
CA ASP A 174 28.20 -7.47 -3.23
C ASP A 174 27.89 -8.95 -3.39
N GLY A 175 27.40 -9.59 -2.33
CA GLY A 175 27.23 -11.05 -2.33
C GLY A 175 26.05 -11.53 -3.18
N ASP A 176 25.06 -10.68 -3.42
CA ASP A 176 23.82 -11.03 -4.12
C ASP A 176 23.59 -10.27 -5.45
N GLY A 177 24.41 -9.26 -5.72
CA GLY A 177 24.46 -8.54 -6.98
C GLY A 177 23.45 -7.40 -7.11
N ASP A 178 22.96 -6.82 -6.00
CA ASP A 178 21.96 -5.75 -6.00
C ASP A 178 22.53 -4.34 -6.17
N GLY A 179 23.86 -4.19 -6.12
CA GLY A 179 24.59 -2.93 -6.27
C GLY A 179 24.81 -2.15 -4.96
N TYR A 180 24.49 -2.76 -3.82
CA TYR A 180 24.89 -2.33 -2.49
C TYR A 180 25.83 -3.39 -1.92
N GLY A 181 26.83 -2.98 -1.13
CA GLY A 181 27.75 -3.92 -0.49
C GLY A 181 27.87 -3.71 1.01
N ASP A 182 28.32 -4.75 1.71
CA ASP A 182 28.50 -4.77 3.16
C ASP A 182 29.63 -3.84 3.60
N GLY A 183 29.27 -2.84 4.41
CA GLY A 183 30.20 -1.90 5.04
C GLY A 183 31.28 -2.54 5.93
N GLU A 184 31.10 -3.80 6.35
CA GLU A 184 32.06 -4.55 7.17
C GLU A 184 32.99 -5.45 6.32
N VAL A 185 32.64 -5.76 5.07
CA VAL A 185 33.46 -6.57 4.14
C VAL A 185 34.06 -5.68 3.07
N VAL A 186 35.20 -5.07 3.42
CA VAL A 186 35.86 -4.04 2.59
C VAL A 186 37.17 -4.53 1.98
N GLN A 187 37.46 -4.07 0.76
CA GLN A 187 38.78 -4.17 0.14
C GLN A 187 39.22 -2.81 -0.38
N THR A 188 40.52 -2.52 -0.24
CA THR A 188 41.13 -1.31 -0.77
C THR A 188 42.11 -1.73 -1.86
N THR A 189 41.86 -1.30 -3.10
CA THR A 189 42.67 -1.63 -4.28
C THR A 189 42.74 -0.44 -5.22
N CYS A 190 43.70 -0.47 -6.12
CA CYS A 190 43.73 0.46 -7.24
C CYS A 190 42.44 0.38 -8.07
N PRO A 191 41.94 1.49 -8.61
CA PRO A 191 40.68 1.51 -9.37
C PRO A 191 40.63 0.52 -10.54
N ALA A 192 41.76 0.31 -11.22
CA ALA A 192 41.88 -0.66 -12.30
C ALA A 192 41.80 -2.14 -11.83
N ASP A 193 42.07 -2.40 -10.55
CA ASP A 193 42.13 -3.74 -9.94
C ASP A 193 40.92 -4.03 -9.04
N MET A 194 39.82 -3.28 -9.19
CA MET A 194 38.57 -3.52 -8.47
C MET A 194 38.18 -5.01 -8.56
N PRO A 195 38.07 -5.71 -7.41
CA PRO A 195 37.65 -7.10 -7.40
C PRO A 195 36.25 -7.28 -8.01
N SER A 196 36.03 -8.38 -8.73
CA SER A 196 34.68 -8.78 -9.13
C SER A 196 33.83 -9.03 -7.88
N GLU A 197 32.54 -8.66 -7.93
CA GLU A 197 31.60 -8.79 -6.80
C GLU A 197 31.86 -7.77 -5.67
N TYR A 198 32.49 -6.62 -5.97
CA TYR A 198 32.58 -5.48 -5.06
C TYR A 198 32.09 -4.19 -5.74
N ILE A 199 31.54 -3.25 -4.96
CA ILE A 199 31.01 -1.95 -5.42
C ILE A 199 31.41 -0.81 -4.47
N GLU A 200 31.23 0.45 -4.88
CA GLU A 200 31.56 1.64 -4.06
C GLU A 200 30.58 1.88 -2.90
N ASN A 201 29.39 1.29 -2.95
CA ASN A 201 28.30 1.63 -2.06
C ASN A 201 28.24 0.69 -0.85
N ALA A 202 28.51 1.22 0.35
CA ALA A 202 28.56 0.47 1.61
C ALA A 202 27.20 0.28 2.33
N SER A 203 26.08 0.36 1.62
CA SER A 203 24.77 0.49 2.27
C SER A 203 24.00 -0.82 2.38
N ASP A 204 24.59 -1.97 2.05
CA ASP A 204 23.88 -3.25 2.13
C ASP A 204 23.67 -3.68 3.58
N CYS A 205 22.47 -4.21 3.83
CA CYS A 205 22.04 -4.75 5.10
C CYS A 205 22.17 -6.27 5.17
N ASP A 206 22.20 -6.99 4.04
CA ASP A 206 22.32 -8.44 3.96
C ASP A 206 22.80 -8.89 2.57
N ASP A 207 24.11 -9.10 2.41
CA ASP A 207 24.78 -9.60 1.18
C ASP A 207 24.29 -10.99 0.67
N SER A 208 23.24 -11.54 1.26
CA SER A 208 22.61 -12.78 0.80
C SER A 208 21.18 -12.59 0.28
N ASP A 209 20.64 -11.36 0.33
CA ASP A 209 19.27 -11.01 -0.08
C ASP A 209 19.19 -9.67 -0.84
N ALA A 210 19.19 -9.78 -2.17
CA ALA A 210 19.20 -8.65 -3.12
C ALA A 210 17.99 -7.70 -3.03
N LEU A 211 17.04 -7.95 -2.13
CA LEU A 211 15.92 -7.06 -1.83
C LEU A 211 16.19 -6.11 -0.65
N LEU A 212 17.30 -6.31 0.08
CA LEU A 212 17.56 -5.65 1.34
C LEU A 212 18.69 -4.61 1.32
N GLY A 213 19.17 -4.13 0.16
CA GLY A 213 20.20 -3.08 0.04
C GLY A 213 20.07 -1.86 0.98
N PRO A 214 19.59 -0.66 0.55
CA PRO A 214 19.72 0.54 1.38
C PRO A 214 18.62 0.59 2.46
N LYS A 215 18.96 0.26 3.71
CA LYS A 215 18.12 0.34 4.94
C LYS A 215 16.60 0.28 4.66
N GLN A 216 15.97 -0.87 4.91
CA GLN A 216 14.51 -1.03 4.80
C GLN A 216 13.77 0.04 5.61
N LYS A 217 12.73 0.62 4.98
CA LYS A 217 11.78 1.52 5.64
C LYS A 217 10.71 0.65 6.30
N TRP A 218 10.60 0.76 7.61
CA TRP A 218 9.62 0.05 8.42
C TRP A 218 8.64 1.06 8.95
N TYR A 219 7.40 0.98 8.49
CA TYR A 219 6.29 1.79 8.96
C TYR A 219 5.77 1.17 10.25
N THR A 220 5.46 1.98 11.25
CA THR A 220 4.76 1.50 12.45
C THR A 220 3.40 0.97 11.99
N ASP A 221 3.04 -0.20 12.51
CA ASP A 221 1.80 -0.90 12.19
C ASP A 221 1.09 -1.11 13.53
N GLY A 222 0.35 -0.10 13.97
CA GLY A 222 -0.18 0.00 15.33
C GLY A 222 -1.33 -0.97 15.61
N ASP A 223 -2.03 -1.42 14.59
CA ASP A 223 -3.19 -2.30 14.66
C ASP A 223 -2.97 -3.73 14.12
N GLU A 224 -1.78 -3.99 13.59
CA GLU A 224 -1.28 -5.28 13.12
C GLU A 224 -2.01 -5.82 11.87
N ASP A 225 -2.47 -4.94 10.97
CA ASP A 225 -3.14 -5.31 9.71
C ASP A 225 -2.18 -5.53 8.53
N GLY A 226 -0.91 -5.12 8.68
CA GLY A 226 0.16 -5.26 7.69
C GLY A 226 0.34 -4.06 6.75
N LEU A 227 -0.43 -2.99 6.94
CA LEU A 227 -0.15 -1.64 6.48
C LEU A 227 0.47 -0.85 7.66
N GLY A 228 1.08 0.29 7.39
CA GLY A 228 1.60 1.11 8.47
C GLY A 228 1.57 2.59 8.13
N ASP A 229 1.70 3.44 9.14
CA ASP A 229 1.57 4.89 8.98
C ASP A 229 2.75 5.52 8.22
N GLU A 230 2.49 6.14 7.06
CA GLU A 230 3.48 6.86 6.25
C GLU A 230 4.22 7.98 6.98
N ASN A 231 3.63 8.52 8.05
CA ASN A 231 4.18 9.57 8.90
C ASN A 231 4.95 9.02 10.11
N SER A 232 4.85 7.72 10.39
CA SER A 232 5.47 7.05 11.53
C SER A 232 6.32 5.86 11.10
N TRP A 233 7.58 6.11 10.72
CA TRP A 233 8.48 5.07 10.23
C TRP A 233 9.92 5.22 10.73
N VAL A 234 10.67 4.12 10.61
CA VAL A 234 12.10 4.06 10.88
C VAL A 234 12.84 3.42 9.72
N ARG A 235 14.11 3.80 9.50
CA ARG A 235 14.96 3.23 8.45
C ARG A 235 16.11 2.42 9.05
N ARG A 236 16.11 1.10 8.87
CA ARG A 236 17.16 0.19 9.41
C ARG A 236 17.15 -1.18 8.74
N CYS A 237 18.28 -1.88 8.86
CA CYS A 237 18.49 -3.22 8.33
C CYS A 237 17.65 -4.29 9.06
N SER A 238 17.79 -4.36 10.39
CA SER A 238 17.06 -5.34 11.19
C SER A 238 15.59 -4.95 11.35
N HIS A 239 14.69 -5.93 11.19
CA HIS A 239 13.27 -5.77 11.54
C HIS A 239 13.10 -5.23 12.98
N PRO A 240 12.32 -4.15 13.17
CA PRO A 240 11.91 -3.65 14.48
C PRO A 240 11.40 -4.74 15.43
N GLN A 241 11.62 -4.61 16.74
CA GLN A 241 11.05 -5.53 17.75
C GLN A 241 9.65 -5.08 18.23
N TYR A 242 8.93 -4.40 17.36
CA TYR A 242 7.56 -3.95 17.54
C TYR A 242 6.85 -4.05 16.18
N PRO A 243 5.51 -4.16 16.17
CA PRO A 243 4.74 -4.26 14.94
C PRO A 243 5.12 -3.21 13.90
N THR A 244 5.49 -3.66 12.71
CA THR A 244 5.83 -2.79 11.58
C THR A 244 5.52 -3.44 10.24
N ALA A 245 5.12 -2.61 9.28
CA ALA A 245 4.81 -2.99 7.91
C ALA A 245 5.85 -2.46 6.90
N LEU A 246 5.87 -3.07 5.71
CA LEU A 246 6.66 -2.61 4.56
C LEU A 246 5.87 -1.66 3.65
N ASN A 247 4.54 -1.76 3.67
CA ASN A 247 3.65 -0.80 3.02
C ASN A 247 3.31 0.30 4.01
N GLY A 248 3.39 1.57 3.58
CA GLY A 248 3.15 2.75 4.41
C GLY A 248 1.79 3.39 4.19
N ASN A 249 0.89 2.70 3.48
CA ASN A 249 -0.40 3.25 3.05
C ASN A 249 -1.52 2.90 4.03
N ASP A 250 -1.31 3.10 5.32
CA ASP A 250 -2.38 2.92 6.30
C ASP A 250 -3.11 4.25 6.56
N CYS A 251 -4.43 4.22 6.42
CA CYS A 251 -5.29 5.35 6.70
C CYS A 251 -5.60 5.55 8.19
N ASP A 252 -5.59 4.49 9.00
CA ASP A 252 -5.86 4.53 10.44
C ASP A 252 -5.09 3.43 11.17
N ASP A 253 -3.84 3.73 11.54
CA ASP A 253 -2.88 2.89 12.30
C ASP A 253 -3.36 2.44 13.70
N GLY A 254 -4.63 2.68 14.04
CA GLY A 254 -5.30 2.18 15.24
C GLY A 254 -6.53 1.32 14.97
N ASN A 255 -6.87 1.04 13.71
CA ASN A 255 -8.09 0.33 13.33
C ASN A 255 -7.88 -0.61 12.11
N PRO A 256 -7.77 -1.93 12.32
CA PRO A 256 -7.33 -2.89 11.30
C PRO A 256 -8.40 -3.22 10.24
N THR A 257 -9.49 -2.43 10.21
CA THR A 257 -10.55 -2.51 9.21
C THR A 257 -10.52 -1.36 8.21
N ILE A 258 -9.73 -0.31 8.47
CA ILE A 258 -9.57 0.85 7.60
C ILE A 258 -8.18 0.75 6.98
N GLY A 259 -8.09 0.10 5.82
CA GLY A 259 -6.83 -0.12 5.13
C GLY A 259 -6.37 1.10 4.31
N GLU A 260 -5.89 0.86 3.09
CA GLU A 260 -5.35 1.92 2.24
C GLU A 260 -6.43 2.80 1.56
N GLU A 261 -6.01 3.97 1.06
CA GLU A 261 -6.86 4.81 0.22
C GLU A 261 -7.34 4.04 -1.02
N SER A 262 -8.63 4.12 -1.29
CA SER A 262 -9.24 3.52 -2.48
C SER A 262 -10.18 4.51 -3.17
N LEU A 263 -10.58 4.18 -4.40
CA LEU A 263 -11.59 4.98 -5.10
C LEU A 263 -12.95 4.61 -4.52
N LEU A 264 -13.57 5.56 -3.82
CA LEU A 264 -14.86 5.41 -3.18
C LEU A 264 -15.92 6.30 -3.84
N TYR A 265 -17.17 5.88 -3.72
CA TYR A 265 -18.36 6.52 -4.27
C TYR A 265 -19.36 6.75 -3.12
N TYR A 266 -19.96 7.93 -3.07
CA TYR A 266 -20.89 8.30 -2.01
C TYR A 266 -22.16 7.44 -2.11
N ASP A 267 -22.59 6.86 -0.99
CA ASP A 267 -23.80 6.05 -0.84
C ASP A 267 -24.78 6.81 0.05
N GLY A 268 -25.64 7.60 -0.59
CA GLY A 268 -26.52 8.57 0.05
C GLY A 268 -27.77 7.97 0.68
N ASP A 269 -28.23 6.81 0.21
CA ASP A 269 -29.41 6.12 0.74
C ASP A 269 -29.10 4.83 1.52
N GLY A 270 -27.83 4.40 1.53
CA GLY A 270 -27.30 3.34 2.37
C GLY A 270 -27.61 1.94 1.85
N ASP A 271 -27.78 1.77 0.54
CA ASP A 271 -28.11 0.49 -0.07
C ASP A 271 -26.88 -0.35 -0.48
N GLY A 272 -25.68 0.21 -0.33
CA GLY A 272 -24.41 -0.42 -0.64
C GLY A 272 -23.90 -0.16 -2.06
N TYR A 273 -24.60 0.63 -2.86
CA TYR A 273 -24.16 1.10 -4.17
C TYR A 273 -23.86 2.59 -4.10
N GLY A 274 -22.76 3.03 -4.72
CA GLY A 274 -22.34 4.42 -4.68
C GLY A 274 -22.62 5.17 -5.98
N ASP A 275 -22.88 6.47 -5.87
CA ASP A 275 -23.17 7.36 -7.00
C ASP A 275 -21.93 7.50 -7.92
N PRO A 276 -21.98 7.04 -9.19
CA PRO A 276 -20.86 7.14 -10.13
C PRO A 276 -20.37 8.58 -10.39
N THR A 277 -21.20 9.58 -10.09
CA THR A 277 -20.92 11.00 -10.30
C THR A 277 -20.31 11.69 -9.07
N ILE A 278 -20.39 11.06 -7.89
CA ILE A 278 -19.83 11.56 -6.63
C ILE A 278 -18.78 10.56 -6.14
N SER A 279 -17.53 10.77 -6.54
CA SER A 279 -16.40 9.90 -6.17
C SER A 279 -15.16 10.66 -5.71
N GLY A 280 -14.33 9.99 -4.93
CA GLY A 280 -13.05 10.49 -4.43
C GLY A 280 -12.09 9.36 -4.10
N VAL A 281 -10.79 9.64 -4.16
CA VAL A 281 -9.78 8.75 -3.55
C VAL A 281 -9.64 9.20 -2.11
N SER A 282 -10.02 8.32 -1.18
CA SER A 282 -9.97 8.59 0.25
C SER A 282 -9.89 7.28 1.03
N CYS A 283 -9.62 7.41 2.32
CA CYS A 283 -9.71 6.31 3.26
C CYS A 283 -11.15 5.80 3.38
N PRO A 284 -11.35 4.49 3.66
CA PRO A 284 -12.67 3.94 3.95
C PRO A 284 -13.39 4.73 5.04
N GLU A 285 -14.58 5.24 4.72
CA GLU A 285 -15.42 6.00 5.64
C GLU A 285 -16.91 5.62 5.50
N GLU A 286 -17.69 5.75 6.58
CA GLU A 286 -19.12 5.46 6.53
C GLU A 286 -19.85 6.36 5.52
N GLY A 287 -20.75 5.77 4.73
CA GLY A 287 -21.49 6.46 3.67
C GLY A 287 -20.76 6.50 2.33
N TRP A 288 -19.69 5.73 2.17
CA TRP A 288 -18.99 5.56 0.89
C TRP A 288 -18.68 4.09 0.62
N VAL A 289 -18.74 3.68 -0.64
CA VAL A 289 -18.54 2.28 -1.08
C VAL A 289 -17.60 2.21 -2.29
N GLU A 290 -17.00 1.05 -2.54
CA GLU A 290 -16.00 0.87 -3.61
C GLU A 290 -16.60 0.77 -5.03
N ASN A 291 -17.92 0.71 -5.14
CA ASN A 291 -18.61 0.55 -6.42
C ASN A 291 -19.39 1.82 -6.78
N GLY A 292 -19.19 2.30 -8.00
CA GLY A 292 -19.91 3.44 -8.57
C GLY A 292 -21.04 2.97 -9.47
N LEU A 293 -21.94 2.13 -8.95
CA LEU A 293 -22.99 1.49 -9.75
C LEU A 293 -24.39 1.96 -9.38
N ASP A 294 -24.54 2.87 -8.42
CA ASP A 294 -25.85 3.32 -7.99
C ASP A 294 -26.59 4.05 -9.10
N CYS A 295 -27.87 3.75 -9.18
CA CYS A 295 -28.81 4.29 -10.14
C CYS A 295 -29.59 5.46 -9.52
N SER A 296 -29.74 5.52 -8.19
CA SER A 296 -30.47 6.58 -7.49
C SER A 296 -30.05 6.72 -6.02
N ASP A 297 -29.26 7.76 -5.74
CA ASP A 297 -28.73 8.14 -4.42
C ASP A 297 -29.80 8.64 -3.39
N SER A 298 -31.07 8.37 -3.68
CA SER A 298 -32.21 8.81 -2.89
C SER A 298 -33.31 7.75 -2.74
N ASP A 299 -33.14 6.58 -3.35
CA ASP A 299 -34.10 5.48 -3.30
C ASP A 299 -33.37 4.14 -3.27
N SER A 300 -33.22 3.60 -2.07
CA SER A 300 -32.48 2.36 -1.76
C SER A 300 -33.07 1.10 -2.41
N LYS A 301 -34.13 1.24 -3.20
CA LYS A 301 -34.76 0.16 -3.98
C LYS A 301 -34.37 0.21 -5.46
N LEU A 302 -33.65 1.23 -5.90
CA LEU A 302 -33.27 1.47 -7.29
C LEU A 302 -31.75 1.42 -7.45
N ASN A 303 -31.23 0.21 -7.62
CA ASN A 303 -29.84 -0.12 -7.81
C ASN A 303 -29.67 -1.21 -8.89
N PRO A 304 -28.45 -1.63 -9.23
CA PRO A 304 -28.22 -2.64 -10.26
C PRO A 304 -28.86 -4.01 -9.98
N ASP A 305 -29.14 -4.31 -8.71
CA ASP A 305 -29.75 -5.56 -8.25
C ASP A 305 -31.28 -5.41 -8.07
N THR A 306 -31.87 -4.28 -8.49
CA THR A 306 -33.33 -4.08 -8.48
C THR A 306 -34.01 -5.03 -9.45
N PRO A 307 -34.93 -5.89 -8.96
CA PRO A 307 -35.66 -6.81 -9.82
C PRO A 307 -36.77 -6.08 -10.58
N TRP A 308 -36.86 -6.35 -11.88
CA TRP A 308 -37.93 -5.86 -12.73
C TRP A 308 -38.77 -7.01 -13.27
N TYR A 309 -40.07 -6.79 -13.33
CA TYR A 309 -41.07 -7.75 -13.81
C TYR A 309 -41.80 -7.14 -14.99
N ARG A 310 -41.88 -7.87 -16.09
CA ARG A 310 -42.61 -7.42 -17.27
C ARG A 310 -44.08 -7.20 -16.94
N ASP A 311 -44.56 -6.01 -17.27
CA ASP A 311 -45.89 -5.44 -17.04
C ASP A 311 -46.39 -4.87 -18.37
N LYS A 312 -47.13 -5.69 -19.12
CA LYS A 312 -47.50 -5.45 -20.51
C LYS A 312 -48.83 -4.70 -20.65
N ASP A 313 -49.73 -4.86 -19.70
CA ASP A 313 -51.03 -4.16 -19.64
C ASP A 313 -50.98 -2.87 -18.81
N ALA A 314 -49.87 -2.64 -18.09
CA ALA A 314 -49.54 -1.39 -17.40
C ALA A 314 -50.45 -1.08 -16.19
N ASP A 315 -50.85 -2.12 -15.46
CA ASP A 315 -51.56 -1.99 -14.18
C ASP A 315 -50.62 -1.73 -12.99
N GLY A 316 -49.31 -1.88 -13.19
CA GLY A 316 -48.28 -1.68 -12.19
C GLY A 316 -47.82 -2.96 -11.49
N TRP A 317 -48.27 -4.15 -11.90
CA TRP A 317 -47.80 -5.45 -11.44
C TRP A 317 -47.25 -6.25 -12.63
N GLY A 318 -46.08 -6.85 -12.46
CA GLY A 318 -45.47 -7.65 -13.51
C GLY A 318 -45.55 -9.16 -13.24
N LYS A 319 -45.78 -9.93 -14.30
CA LYS A 319 -45.83 -11.41 -14.23
C LYS A 319 -44.47 -12.08 -14.34
N ARG A 320 -43.68 -11.70 -15.37
CA ARG A 320 -42.41 -12.39 -15.67
C ARG A 320 -41.21 -11.58 -15.24
N PHE A 321 -40.36 -12.15 -14.39
CA PHE A 321 -39.05 -11.60 -14.06
C PHE A 321 -38.24 -11.34 -15.35
N ASP A 322 -37.91 -10.07 -15.60
CA ASP A 322 -37.24 -9.59 -16.81
C ASP A 322 -35.75 -9.29 -16.58
N GLY A 323 -35.30 -9.27 -15.32
CA GLY A 323 -33.90 -9.16 -14.94
C GLY A 323 -33.66 -8.15 -13.81
N PHE A 324 -32.37 -7.87 -13.58
CA PHE A 324 -31.91 -6.82 -12.66
C PHE A 324 -31.36 -5.64 -13.46
N MET A 325 -31.77 -4.42 -13.13
CA MET A 325 -31.41 -3.21 -13.89
C MET A 325 -31.74 -1.91 -13.15
N CYS A 326 -30.98 -0.86 -13.45
CA CYS A 326 -31.18 0.50 -12.90
C CYS A 326 -32.51 1.14 -13.30
N GLU A 327 -32.94 0.92 -14.53
CA GLU A 327 -34.18 1.45 -15.06
C GLU A 327 -34.90 0.29 -15.73
N GLY A 328 -36.18 0.10 -15.41
CA GLY A 328 -37.03 -0.89 -16.05
C GLY A 328 -37.25 -0.61 -17.53
N ALA A 329 -37.62 -1.65 -18.28
CA ALA A 329 -38.23 -1.43 -19.58
C ALA A 329 -39.52 -0.59 -19.41
N ALA A 330 -39.96 0.08 -20.48
CA ALA A 330 -41.19 0.88 -20.43
C ALA A 330 -42.44 0.06 -20.08
N ASP A 331 -42.37 -1.26 -20.25
CA ASP A 331 -43.37 -2.27 -19.91
C ASP A 331 -42.88 -3.17 -18.76
N ALA A 332 -42.32 -2.58 -17.70
CA ALA A 332 -41.88 -3.30 -16.51
C ALA A 332 -42.26 -2.58 -15.21
N SER A 333 -42.55 -3.38 -14.18
CA SER A 333 -42.86 -2.95 -12.82
C SER A 333 -41.86 -3.52 -11.81
N LEU A 334 -41.76 -2.83 -10.66
CA LEU A 334 -41.05 -3.29 -9.46
C LEU A 334 -41.90 -4.27 -8.62
N LEU A 335 -43.21 -4.29 -8.84
CA LEU A 335 -44.13 -5.18 -8.15
C LEU A 335 -44.31 -6.46 -8.97
N ALA A 336 -44.34 -7.59 -8.28
CA ALA A 336 -44.42 -8.92 -8.87
C ALA A 336 -45.68 -9.64 -8.43
N GLY A 337 -46.14 -10.60 -9.23
CA GLY A 337 -47.22 -11.50 -8.83
C GLY A 337 -48.48 -11.37 -9.68
N ASP A 338 -48.44 -10.53 -10.72
CA ASP A 338 -49.49 -10.52 -11.72
C ASP A 338 -49.65 -11.91 -12.38
N CYS A 339 -50.87 -12.43 -12.33
CA CYS A 339 -51.27 -13.71 -12.87
C CYS A 339 -51.78 -13.62 -14.32
N ASN A 340 -52.06 -12.42 -14.85
CA ASN A 340 -52.41 -12.17 -16.24
C ASN A 340 -51.98 -10.79 -16.80
N ASP A 341 -50.69 -10.66 -17.11
CA ASP A 341 -49.96 -9.71 -17.98
C ASP A 341 -50.55 -9.36 -19.38
N SER A 342 -51.85 -9.35 -19.55
CA SER A 342 -52.58 -8.90 -20.74
C SER A 342 -53.96 -8.32 -20.42
N ASP A 343 -54.32 -8.21 -19.14
CA ASP A 343 -55.60 -7.75 -18.63
C ASP A 343 -55.37 -6.90 -17.37
N ASP A 344 -55.47 -5.57 -17.51
CA ASP A 344 -55.19 -4.59 -16.45
C ASP A 344 -56.20 -4.61 -15.28
N ALA A 345 -57.20 -5.48 -15.36
CA ALA A 345 -58.13 -5.75 -14.28
C ALA A 345 -57.71 -6.94 -13.39
N ILE A 346 -56.64 -7.66 -13.75
CA ILE A 346 -56.20 -8.89 -13.08
C ILE A 346 -54.80 -8.70 -12.50
N TYR A 347 -54.73 -8.45 -11.20
CA TYR A 347 -53.48 -8.19 -10.48
C TYR A 347 -53.65 -8.41 -8.98
N PRO A 348 -52.54 -8.60 -8.23
CA PRO A 348 -52.56 -8.72 -6.77
C PRO A 348 -53.43 -7.69 -6.05
N GLY A 349 -54.53 -8.17 -5.45
CA GLY A 349 -55.49 -7.36 -4.69
C GLY A 349 -56.46 -6.54 -5.53
N ALA A 350 -56.70 -6.91 -6.79
CA ALA A 350 -57.89 -6.50 -7.53
C ALA A 350 -59.17 -7.03 -6.84
N ASN A 351 -60.36 -6.60 -7.25
CA ASN A 351 -61.60 -7.19 -6.75
C ASN A 351 -61.93 -8.44 -7.57
N GLU A 352 -62.20 -9.56 -6.92
CA GLU A 352 -62.73 -10.74 -7.58
C GLU A 352 -64.15 -10.50 -8.11
N VAL A 353 -64.43 -10.97 -9.33
CA VAL A 353 -65.76 -10.88 -9.97
C VAL A 353 -66.18 -12.24 -10.51
N CYS A 354 -67.49 -12.49 -10.64
CA CYS A 354 -68.00 -13.74 -11.22
C CYS A 354 -67.72 -13.84 -12.74
N ASP A 355 -66.48 -14.17 -13.14
CA ASP A 355 -66.05 -14.26 -14.54
C ASP A 355 -65.19 -15.48 -14.90
N ASP A 356 -65.14 -16.49 -14.01
CA ASP A 356 -64.34 -17.73 -14.13
C ASP A 356 -62.81 -17.48 -14.13
N LYS A 357 -62.35 -16.35 -13.58
CA LYS A 357 -60.92 -16.03 -13.47
C LYS A 357 -60.60 -15.50 -12.09
N ASP A 358 -59.43 -15.90 -11.62
CA ASP A 358 -58.73 -15.28 -10.50
C ASP A 358 -58.28 -13.87 -10.91
N ASN A 359 -59.01 -12.84 -10.44
CA ASN A 359 -58.75 -11.44 -10.72
C ASN A 359 -57.72 -10.85 -9.75
N ASP A 360 -57.69 -11.31 -8.51
CA ASP A 360 -56.82 -10.76 -7.47
C ASP A 360 -55.49 -11.51 -7.30
N CYS A 361 -55.29 -12.58 -8.08
CA CYS A 361 -54.12 -13.43 -8.15
C CYS A 361 -53.78 -14.18 -6.84
N ASP A 362 -54.78 -14.58 -6.06
CA ASP A 362 -54.60 -15.30 -4.79
C ASP A 362 -54.83 -16.84 -4.86
N ASP A 363 -55.05 -17.37 -6.07
CA ASP A 363 -55.41 -18.76 -6.41
C ASP A 363 -56.87 -19.16 -6.06
N ALA A 364 -57.70 -18.27 -5.51
CA ALA A 364 -59.15 -18.45 -5.42
C ALA A 364 -59.84 -17.96 -6.70
N ILE A 365 -61.01 -18.52 -6.99
CA ILE A 365 -61.80 -18.16 -8.17
C ILE A 365 -63.27 -18.07 -7.78
N ASP A 366 -63.91 -16.97 -8.16
CA ASP A 366 -65.33 -16.71 -8.04
C ASP A 366 -65.89 -17.04 -6.63
N ALA A 367 -66.68 -18.12 -6.52
CA ALA A 367 -67.37 -18.50 -5.30
C ALA A 367 -66.46 -19.19 -4.27
N ASP A 368 -65.25 -19.58 -4.68
CA ASP A 368 -64.22 -20.09 -3.77
C ASP A 368 -63.40 -18.94 -3.14
N ASP A 369 -63.61 -17.70 -3.58
CA ASP A 369 -62.96 -16.48 -3.08
C ASP A 369 -63.77 -15.81 -1.96
N ASP A 370 -63.07 -15.34 -0.93
CA ASP A 370 -63.63 -14.64 0.22
C ASP A 370 -63.92 -13.15 -0.09
N ASP A 371 -63.31 -12.57 -1.12
CA ASP A 371 -63.40 -11.14 -1.44
C ASP A 371 -64.30 -10.79 -2.65
N ILE A 372 -64.94 -11.82 -3.23
CA ILE A 372 -65.89 -11.76 -4.35
C ILE A 372 -66.84 -10.57 -4.31
N ASP A 373 -66.87 -9.80 -5.41
CA ASP A 373 -67.83 -8.73 -5.62
C ASP A 373 -69.22 -9.32 -5.86
N THR A 374 -69.98 -9.43 -4.77
CA THR A 374 -71.37 -9.90 -4.75
C THR A 374 -72.31 -9.15 -5.69
N SER A 375 -71.96 -7.97 -6.19
CA SER A 375 -72.77 -7.24 -7.19
C SER A 375 -72.71 -7.88 -8.58
N THR A 376 -71.71 -8.74 -8.83
CA THR A 376 -71.55 -9.51 -10.07
C THR A 376 -72.19 -10.89 -10.01
N MET A 377 -72.66 -11.32 -8.83
CA MET A 377 -73.36 -12.59 -8.65
C MET A 377 -74.73 -12.61 -9.34
N THR A 378 -75.11 -13.80 -9.80
CA THR A 378 -76.44 -14.04 -10.36
C THR A 378 -77.40 -14.44 -9.24
N THR A 379 -78.64 -13.97 -9.32
CA THR A 379 -79.73 -14.37 -8.42
C THR A 379 -80.41 -15.62 -8.98
N TRP A 380 -80.51 -16.66 -8.17
CA TRP A 380 -81.08 -17.96 -8.52
C TRP A 380 -82.27 -18.29 -7.61
N TYR A 381 -83.30 -18.89 -8.18
CA TYR A 381 -84.55 -19.28 -7.52
C TYR A 381 -84.67 -20.80 -7.55
N PHE A 382 -85.03 -21.42 -6.42
CA PHE A 382 -85.23 -22.87 -6.37
C PHE A 382 -86.54 -23.21 -7.09
N ASP A 383 -86.49 -24.19 -7.99
CA ASP A 383 -87.60 -24.73 -8.79
C ASP A 383 -87.85 -26.18 -8.31
N GLY A 384 -88.80 -26.33 -7.39
CA GLY A 384 -89.05 -27.54 -6.63
C GLY A 384 -89.79 -28.63 -7.41
N ASP A 385 -90.59 -28.24 -8.39
CA ASP A 385 -91.45 -29.12 -9.18
C ASP A 385 -91.03 -29.27 -10.65
N SER A 386 -90.02 -28.52 -11.07
CA SER A 386 -89.36 -28.56 -12.38
C SER A 386 -90.22 -28.04 -13.54
N ASP A 387 -91.02 -27.00 -13.32
CA ASP A 387 -91.81 -26.34 -14.36
C ASP A 387 -91.08 -25.19 -15.09
N GLY A 388 -89.95 -24.75 -14.53
CA GLY A 388 -89.06 -23.73 -15.10
C GLY A 388 -89.18 -22.33 -14.49
N PHE A 389 -90.06 -22.15 -13.50
CA PHE A 389 -90.08 -20.98 -12.62
C PHE A 389 -89.65 -21.41 -11.21
N GLY A 390 -88.96 -20.53 -10.50
CA GLY A 390 -88.59 -20.78 -9.12
C GLY A 390 -89.34 -19.89 -8.15
N ALA A 391 -89.44 -20.33 -6.90
CA ALA A 391 -90.05 -19.55 -5.84
C ALA A 391 -89.30 -18.21 -5.64
N SER A 392 -89.99 -17.07 -5.77
CA SER A 392 -89.41 -15.73 -5.51
C SER A 392 -88.97 -15.54 -4.05
N ALA A 393 -89.42 -16.41 -3.14
CA ALA A 393 -89.09 -16.37 -1.73
C ALA A 393 -87.71 -16.98 -1.43
N ASN A 394 -86.82 -16.19 -0.83
CA ASN A 394 -85.46 -16.60 -0.42
C ASN A 394 -84.53 -17.00 -1.60
N PRO A 395 -84.25 -16.07 -2.54
CA PRO A 395 -83.30 -16.35 -3.61
C PRO A 395 -81.89 -16.58 -3.06
N VAL A 396 -81.08 -17.30 -3.84
CA VAL A 396 -79.66 -17.54 -3.58
C VAL A 396 -78.82 -16.73 -4.56
N LEU A 397 -77.82 -16.01 -4.06
CA LEU A 397 -76.79 -15.38 -4.87
C LEU A 397 -75.64 -16.36 -5.08
N ALA A 398 -75.25 -16.58 -6.33
CA ALA A 398 -74.11 -17.40 -6.70
C ALA A 398 -73.59 -17.01 -8.09
N CYS A 399 -72.28 -17.17 -8.32
CA CYS A 399 -71.69 -16.98 -9.65
C CYS A 399 -72.21 -18.02 -10.64
N HIS A 400 -72.30 -19.27 -10.19
CA HIS A 400 -72.81 -20.40 -10.96
C HIS A 400 -74.13 -20.92 -10.39
N GLN A 401 -74.86 -21.70 -11.17
CA GLN A 401 -76.06 -22.38 -10.72
C GLN A 401 -75.74 -23.20 -9.44
N PRO A 402 -76.44 -22.98 -8.32
CA PRO A 402 -76.17 -23.70 -7.08
C PRO A 402 -76.29 -25.22 -7.22
N ASP A 403 -75.33 -25.95 -6.67
CA ASP A 403 -75.33 -27.41 -6.66
C ASP A 403 -76.45 -27.99 -5.77
N GLY A 404 -77.05 -29.10 -6.21
CA GLY A 404 -77.97 -29.89 -5.38
C GLY A 404 -79.46 -29.53 -5.48
N GLY A 405 -79.87 -28.70 -6.44
CA GLY A 405 -81.27 -28.44 -6.76
C GLY A 405 -81.47 -27.96 -8.20
N SER A 406 -82.70 -28.00 -8.71
CA SER A 406 -83.08 -27.30 -9.94
C SER A 406 -83.20 -25.82 -9.59
N TYR A 407 -82.11 -25.06 -9.60
CA TYR A 407 -82.19 -23.61 -9.45
C TYR A 407 -82.30 -22.95 -10.83
N ILE A 408 -83.18 -21.98 -11.02
CA ILE A 408 -83.42 -21.31 -12.30
C ILE A 408 -83.34 -19.78 -12.16
N LEU A 409 -83.31 -19.06 -13.29
CA LEU A 409 -83.18 -17.59 -13.32
C LEU A 409 -84.52 -16.86 -13.27
N LEU A 410 -85.60 -17.56 -13.64
CA LEU A 410 -86.95 -17.03 -13.66
C LEU A 410 -87.60 -17.24 -12.29
N ASP A 411 -88.19 -16.19 -11.75
CA ASP A 411 -88.95 -16.22 -10.52
C ASP A 411 -90.46 -16.08 -10.80
N GLY A 412 -91.26 -16.13 -9.74
CA GLY A 412 -92.70 -15.89 -9.79
C GLY A 412 -93.56 -17.13 -9.55
N ASP A 413 -92.96 -18.28 -9.25
CA ASP A 413 -93.70 -19.47 -8.85
C ASP A 413 -94.43 -19.24 -7.51
N CYS A 414 -95.75 -19.41 -7.54
CA CYS A 414 -96.64 -19.24 -6.39
C CYS A 414 -96.86 -20.54 -5.59
N ASP A 415 -96.61 -21.71 -6.16
CA ASP A 415 -96.62 -23.02 -5.47
C ASP A 415 -95.58 -23.99 -6.04
N ASP A 416 -94.34 -23.85 -5.55
CA ASP A 416 -93.12 -24.61 -5.88
C ASP A 416 -93.17 -26.14 -5.61
N GLY A 417 -94.35 -26.66 -5.31
CA GLY A 417 -94.64 -28.09 -5.18
C GLY A 417 -95.61 -28.63 -6.24
N ASP A 418 -96.18 -27.79 -7.10
CA ASP A 418 -97.15 -28.15 -8.13
C ASP A 418 -96.81 -27.51 -9.49
N PRO A 419 -96.31 -28.30 -10.48
CA PRO A 419 -95.81 -27.78 -11.76
C PRO A 419 -96.91 -27.28 -12.71
N LEU A 420 -98.14 -27.15 -12.21
CA LEU A 420 -99.27 -26.54 -12.88
C LEU A 420 -99.51 -25.09 -12.42
N ASN A 421 -98.81 -24.62 -11.38
CA ASN A 421 -99.00 -23.32 -10.74
C ASN A 421 -97.79 -22.42 -11.00
N SER A 422 -97.72 -21.80 -12.18
CA SER A 422 -96.61 -20.92 -12.54
C SER A 422 -96.99 -19.76 -13.46
N PRO A 423 -96.17 -18.68 -13.51
CA PRO A 423 -96.45 -17.49 -14.29
C PRO A 423 -96.90 -17.75 -15.74
N GLY A 424 -98.14 -17.36 -16.05
CA GLY A 424 -98.73 -17.53 -17.38
C GLY A 424 -99.13 -18.96 -17.72
N GLY A 425 -99.35 -19.77 -16.69
CA GLY A 425 -100.01 -21.07 -16.73
C GLY A 425 -101.44 -21.01 -17.28
N TRP A 426 -102.14 -22.15 -17.22
CA TRP A 426 -103.54 -22.22 -17.61
C TRP A 426 -104.40 -22.41 -16.37
N GLU A 427 -105.35 -21.50 -16.13
CA GLU A 427 -106.32 -21.61 -15.04
C GLU A 427 -107.20 -22.85 -15.12
N PHE A 428 -107.22 -23.62 -14.04
CA PHE A 428 -108.15 -24.69 -13.77
C PHE A 428 -109.11 -24.24 -12.69
N CYS A 429 -110.40 -24.56 -12.82
CA CYS A 429 -111.35 -24.34 -11.74
C CYS A 429 -111.14 -25.38 -10.62
N ASP A 430 -110.15 -25.15 -9.78
CA ASP A 430 -109.77 -26.02 -8.66
C ASP A 430 -109.49 -25.26 -7.35
N GLY A 431 -109.67 -23.94 -7.37
CA GLY A 431 -109.47 -23.06 -6.23
C GLY A 431 -108.01 -22.73 -5.96
N GLN A 432 -107.11 -23.02 -6.90
CA GLN A 432 -105.71 -22.60 -6.92
C GLN A 432 -105.54 -21.44 -7.91
N ASP A 433 -104.44 -20.70 -7.76
CA ASP A 433 -103.97 -19.71 -8.73
C ASP A 433 -102.93 -20.44 -9.59
N ASN A 434 -103.32 -20.88 -10.79
CA ASN A 434 -102.47 -21.72 -11.62
C ASN A 434 -101.56 -20.91 -12.55
N ASP A 435 -101.89 -19.65 -12.80
CA ASP A 435 -101.08 -18.76 -13.63
C ASP A 435 -100.30 -17.69 -12.84
N CYS A 436 -100.40 -17.74 -11.51
CA CYS A 436 -99.69 -16.95 -10.51
C CYS A 436 -99.87 -15.44 -10.71
N ASP A 437 -101.09 -14.99 -11.00
CA ASP A 437 -101.42 -13.59 -11.23
C ASP A 437 -102.11 -12.88 -10.04
N ASP A 438 -102.18 -13.56 -8.89
CA ASP A 438 -102.88 -13.19 -7.66
C ASP A 438 -104.42 -13.25 -7.74
N GLU A 439 -105.00 -13.75 -8.84
CA GLU A 439 -106.43 -14.04 -8.98
C GLU A 439 -106.68 -15.57 -9.01
N ILE A 440 -107.79 -16.04 -8.43
CA ILE A 440 -108.11 -17.47 -8.33
C ILE A 440 -109.23 -17.81 -9.31
N ASP A 441 -108.98 -18.78 -10.20
CA ASP A 441 -109.88 -19.28 -11.25
C ASP A 441 -110.43 -18.15 -12.16
N ASP A 442 -109.65 -17.09 -12.43
CA ASP A 442 -110.09 -15.84 -13.08
C ASP A 442 -110.43 -16.01 -14.60
N GLY A 443 -109.97 -17.10 -15.20
CA GLY A 443 -110.31 -17.53 -16.57
C GLY A 443 -111.67 -18.25 -16.72
N TRP A 444 -112.43 -18.42 -15.64
CA TRP A 444 -113.69 -19.20 -15.62
C TRP A 444 -114.94 -18.37 -15.37
N ASP A 445 -116.04 -18.74 -16.04
CA ASP A 445 -117.37 -18.19 -15.76
C ASP A 445 -117.91 -18.79 -14.46
N TYR A 446 -117.97 -17.98 -13.40
CA TYR A 446 -118.60 -18.38 -12.14
C TYR A 446 -120.13 -18.42 -12.27
N HIS A 447 -120.72 -19.51 -11.81
CA HIS A 447 -122.17 -19.73 -11.84
C HIS A 447 -122.76 -19.77 -10.43
N ILE A 448 -124.04 -19.42 -10.34
CA ILE A 448 -124.83 -19.74 -9.13
C ILE A 448 -125.31 -21.18 -9.27
N TRP A 449 -124.92 -22.01 -8.32
CA TRP A 449 -125.31 -23.40 -8.19
C TRP A 449 -126.38 -23.51 -7.10
N LEU A 450 -127.47 -24.21 -7.42
CA LEU A 450 -128.61 -24.40 -6.53
C LEU A 450 -128.69 -25.87 -6.13
N ARG A 451 -128.87 -26.15 -4.83
CA ARG A 451 -128.94 -27.53 -4.33
C ARG A 451 -130.09 -28.30 -4.99
N ASP A 452 -129.80 -29.44 -5.61
CA ASP A 452 -130.79 -30.38 -6.11
C ASP A 452 -131.17 -31.35 -4.98
N ARG A 453 -132.29 -31.09 -4.32
CA ARG A 453 -132.71 -31.83 -3.12
C ARG A 453 -133.45 -33.12 -3.42
N ASP A 454 -134.03 -33.24 -4.61
CA ASP A 454 -134.85 -34.38 -5.02
C ASP A 454 -134.24 -35.21 -6.16
N GLY A 455 -133.06 -34.80 -6.66
CA GLY A 455 -132.24 -35.53 -7.62
C GLY A 455 -132.82 -35.50 -9.03
N ASP A 456 -133.59 -34.47 -9.37
CA ASP A 456 -134.29 -34.37 -10.65
C ASP A 456 -133.48 -33.68 -11.76
N GLY A 457 -132.29 -33.17 -11.41
CA GLY A 457 -131.38 -32.46 -12.32
C GLY A 457 -131.69 -30.97 -12.48
N TYR A 458 -132.55 -30.41 -11.63
CA TYR A 458 -132.84 -28.98 -11.53
C TYR A 458 -132.57 -28.48 -10.10
N GLY A 459 -132.09 -27.24 -9.99
CA GLY A 459 -131.86 -26.59 -8.71
C GLY A 459 -133.15 -26.12 -8.04
N ALA A 460 -133.20 -26.08 -6.70
CA ALA A 460 -134.34 -25.54 -5.96
C ALA A 460 -134.58 -24.04 -6.26
N ASP A 461 -135.86 -23.63 -6.31
CA ASP A 461 -136.30 -22.27 -6.69
C ASP A 461 -135.78 -21.16 -5.74
N PHE A 462 -135.44 -20.00 -6.28
CA PHE A 462 -134.74 -18.87 -5.62
C PHE A 462 -135.54 -18.19 -4.48
N ASP A 463 -136.77 -18.63 -4.21
CA ASP A 463 -137.71 -18.04 -3.27
C ASP A 463 -137.72 -18.71 -1.87
N ASP A 464 -136.90 -19.73 -1.63
CA ASP A 464 -136.77 -20.34 -0.29
C ASP A 464 -135.76 -19.58 0.57
N GLU A 465 -136.17 -19.12 1.76
CA GLU A 465 -135.34 -18.33 2.69
C GLU A 465 -134.20 -19.14 3.36
N ASP A 466 -133.87 -20.32 2.82
CA ASP A 466 -132.73 -21.13 3.22
C ASP A 466 -131.61 -20.92 2.19
N ASP A 467 -130.55 -20.24 2.60
CA ASP A 467 -129.35 -19.89 1.84
C ASP A 467 -128.57 -21.15 1.35
N ASP A 468 -129.12 -21.85 0.36
CA ASP A 468 -128.61 -23.10 -0.25
C ASP A 468 -128.04 -22.83 -1.67
N SER A 469 -127.57 -21.60 -1.93
CA SER A 469 -126.90 -21.22 -3.17
C SER A 469 -125.38 -21.15 -2.98
N LEU A 470 -124.62 -21.66 -3.95
CA LEU A 470 -123.16 -21.57 -3.98
C LEU A 470 -122.74 -20.79 -5.22
N PHE A 471 -121.75 -19.91 -5.07
CA PHE A 471 -121.15 -19.19 -6.18
C PHE A 471 -119.77 -19.79 -6.43
N ASP A 472 -119.63 -20.49 -7.55
CA ASP A 472 -118.47 -21.35 -7.82
C ASP A 472 -118.30 -21.54 -9.35
N CYS A 473 -117.08 -21.70 -9.82
CA CYS A 473 -116.78 -21.98 -11.22
C CYS A 473 -117.09 -23.45 -11.60
N ALA A 474 -117.12 -24.35 -10.60
CA ALA A 474 -117.50 -25.75 -10.77
C ALA A 474 -118.71 -26.12 -9.91
N GLY A 475 -119.55 -27.02 -10.43
CA GLY A 475 -120.76 -27.48 -9.76
C GLY A 475 -120.46 -28.50 -8.65
N PRO A 476 -120.78 -28.20 -7.38
CA PRO A 476 -120.62 -29.15 -6.30
C PRO A 476 -121.57 -30.34 -6.45
N ASP A 477 -121.17 -31.52 -5.97
CA ASP A 477 -122.03 -32.72 -5.98
C ASP A 477 -123.38 -32.45 -5.29
N GLY A 478 -124.47 -32.68 -6.03
CA GLY A 478 -125.84 -32.43 -5.55
C GLY A 478 -126.33 -30.99 -5.74
N PHE A 479 -125.67 -30.21 -6.60
CA PHE A 479 -126.12 -28.90 -7.06
C PHE A 479 -126.21 -28.87 -8.60
N GLU A 480 -127.12 -28.05 -9.13
CA GLU A 480 -127.31 -27.86 -10.56
C GLU A 480 -127.25 -26.35 -10.90
N PRO A 481 -126.87 -25.96 -12.14
CA PRO A 481 -126.74 -24.55 -12.51
C PRO A 481 -128.09 -23.83 -12.44
N ALA A 482 -128.13 -22.61 -11.90
CA ALA A 482 -129.35 -21.80 -11.82
C ALA A 482 -130.03 -21.54 -13.18
N ASP A 483 -129.25 -21.58 -14.27
CA ASP A 483 -129.76 -21.37 -15.63
C ASP A 483 -130.43 -22.61 -16.23
N LYS A 484 -130.32 -23.78 -15.59
CA LYS A 484 -131.17 -24.94 -15.88
C LYS A 484 -132.51 -24.74 -15.13
N GLY A 485 -133.34 -23.87 -15.67
CA GLY A 485 -134.73 -23.65 -15.24
C GLY A 485 -135.75 -24.48 -16.02
#